data_AF-A0AAT9HL15-F1
#
_entry.id   AF-A0AAT9HL15-F1
#
_cell.length_a   1.000
_cell.length_b   1.000
_cell.length_c   1.000
_cell.angle_alpha   90.00
_cell.angle_beta   90.00
_cell.angle_gamma   90.00
#
_symmetry.space_group_name_H-M   'P 1'
#
loop_
_entity.id
_entity.type
_entity.pdbx_description
1 polymer ?
#
loop_
_entity_poly.entity_id
_entity_poly.type
_entity_poly.pdbx_seq_one_letter_code
_entity_poly.pdbx_strand_id
1 'polypeptide(L)' 'MDRLTANFELGKARALEDIAKAAKKPVEARAVVQTGMVVAGADGSFEASEQYAIRDACAALNLSPTEFGV' A
#
# COMPACT_ATOMS: atom_id res chain seq x y z
N MET A 1 23.05 -6.18 -14.66
CA MET A 1 22.05 -5.09 -14.65
C MET A 1 20.91 -5.47 -13.68
N ASP A 2 21.26 -5.94 -12.48
CA ASP A 2 20.37 -6.78 -11.65
C ASP A 2 20.12 -6.22 -10.24
N ARG A 3 20.70 -5.05 -9.92
CA ARG A 3 20.52 -4.41 -8.61
C ARG A 3 19.23 -3.60 -8.47
N LEU A 4 18.51 -3.36 -9.57
CA LEU A 4 17.27 -2.56 -9.53
C LEU A 4 16.04 -3.38 -9.11
N THR A 5 16.00 -4.68 -9.39
CA THR A 5 14.81 -5.51 -9.16
C THR A 5 14.72 -6.05 -7.73
N ALA A 6 15.86 -6.36 -7.10
CA ALA A 6 15.91 -6.97 -5.76
C ALA A 6 15.45 -6.03 -4.62
N ASN A 7 15.47 -4.71 -4.82
CA ASN A 7 15.09 -3.75 -3.78
C ASN A 7 13.58 -3.53 -3.68
N PHE A 8 12.80 -3.93 -4.69
CA PHE A 8 11.35 -3.72 -4.68
C PHE A 8 10.67 -4.62 -3.65
N GLU A 9 11.00 -5.91 -3.63
CA GLU A 9 10.41 -6.85 -2.67
C GLU A 9 10.81 -6.51 -1.23
N LEU A 10 12.07 -6.12 -1.03
CA LEU A 10 12.58 -5.72 0.29
C LEU A 10 11.97 -4.39 0.75
N GLY A 11 11.84 -3.42 -0.16
CA GLY A 11 11.17 -2.15 0.10
C GLY A 11 9.68 -2.32 0.39
N LYS A 12 9.00 -3.20 -0.35
CA LYS A 12 7.60 -3.57 -0.12
C LYS A 12 7.44 -4.22 1.25
N ALA A 13 8.29 -5.19 1.61
CA ALA A 13 8.25 -5.85 2.92
C ALA A 13 8.46 -4.83 4.06
N ARG A 14 9.43 -3.92 3.90
CA ARG A 14 9.69 -2.87 4.89
C ARG A 14 8.52 -1.89 5.03
N ALA A 15 7.93 -1.49 3.90
CA ALA A 15 6.76 -0.63 3.89
C ALA A 15 5.58 -1.32 4.57
N LEU A 16 5.33 -2.60 4.29
CA LEU A 16 4.28 -3.38 4.95
C LEU A 16 4.52 -3.53 6.46
N GLU A 17 5.76 -3.70 6.92
CA GLU A 17 6.08 -3.73 8.36
C GLU A 17 5.79 -2.39 9.04
N ASP A 18 6.16 -1.27 8.42
CA ASP A 18 5.88 0.06 8.98
C ASP A 18 4.38 0.39 8.94
N ILE A 19 3.69 -0.02 7.87
CA ILE A 19 2.23 0.00 7.75
C ILE A 19 1.59 -0.83 8.88
N ALA A 20 2.08 -2.05 9.15
CA ALA A 20 1.57 -2.91 10.21
C ALA A 20 1.73 -2.29 11.62
N LYS A 21 2.74 -1.43 11.83
CA LYS A 21 2.86 -0.65 13.08
C LYS A 21 1.75 0.42 13.16
N ALA A 22 1.43 1.07 12.05
CA ALA A 22 0.31 2.00 11.94
C ALA A 22 -1.06 1.30 12.08
N ALA A 23 -1.17 -0.01 11.80
CA ALA A 23 -2.39 -0.80 12.03
C ALA A 23 -2.90 -0.73 13.48
N LYS A 24 -2.00 -0.48 14.46
CA LYS A 24 -2.39 -0.27 15.86
C LYS A 24 -3.29 0.96 16.05
N LYS A 25 -3.30 1.88 15.09
CA LYS A 25 -4.10 3.10 15.11
C LYS A 25 -4.90 3.21 13.81
N PRO A 26 -6.22 2.93 13.84
CA PRO A 26 -7.03 2.84 12.63
C PRO A 26 -7.06 4.15 11.82
N VAL A 27 -6.88 5.30 12.48
CA VAL A 27 -6.81 6.62 11.81
C VAL A 27 -5.52 6.78 11.00
N GLU A 28 -4.38 6.39 11.56
CA GLU A 28 -3.09 6.48 10.85
C GLU A 28 -3.02 5.44 9.72
N ALA A 29 -3.50 4.22 9.95
CA ALA A 29 -3.61 3.18 8.93
C ALA A 29 -4.38 3.65 7.69
N ARG A 30 -5.54 4.28 7.89
CA ARG A 30 -6.35 4.85 6.79
C ARG A 30 -5.62 5.97 6.06
N ALA A 31 -4.95 6.86 6.80
CA ALA A 31 -4.20 7.97 6.22
C ALA A 31 -3.05 7.48 5.33
N VAL A 32 -2.35 6.42 5.74
CA VAL A 32 -1.26 5.81 4.94
C VAL A 32 -1.80 5.23 3.63
N VAL A 33 -2.90 4.48 3.68
CA VAL A 33 -3.52 3.91 2.46
C VAL A 33 -4.04 5.02 1.53
N GLN A 34 -4.73 6.02 2.06
CA GLN A 34 -5.18 7.18 1.28
C GLN A 34 -4.02 7.91 0.62
N THR A 35 -2.93 8.13 1.35
CA THR A 35 -1.73 8.77 0.80
C THR A 35 -1.13 7.93 -0.33
N GLY A 36 -1.03 6.60 -0.13
CA GLY A 36 -0.56 5.67 -1.16
C GLY A 36 -1.43 5.69 -2.42
N MET A 37 -2.75 5.75 -2.27
CA MET A 37 -3.67 5.86 -3.41
C MET A 37 -3.55 7.18 -4.17
N VAL A 38 -3.40 8.31 -3.47
CA VAL A 38 -3.22 9.62 -4.11
C VAL A 38 -1.91 9.67 -4.90
N VAL A 39 -0.85 9.03 -4.38
CA VAL A 39 0.43 8.92 -5.06
C VAL A 39 0.34 7.99 -6.28
N ALA A 40 -0.35 6.86 -6.15
CA ALA A 40 -0.58 5.91 -7.25
C ALA A 40 -1.44 6.54 -8.37
N GLY A 41 -2.52 7.24 -8.02
CA GLY A 41 -3.37 7.94 -8.97
C GLY A 41 -2.76 9.19 -9.61
N ALA A 42 -1.53 9.58 -9.25
CA ALA A 42 -0.88 10.77 -9.80
C ALA A 42 -0.54 10.64 -11.30
N ASP A 43 -0.35 9.42 -11.79
CA ASP A 43 -0.10 9.14 -13.22
C ASP A 43 -1.41 9.03 -14.04
N GLY A 44 -2.57 9.08 -13.37
CA GLY A 44 -3.90 9.10 -13.99
C GLY A 44 -4.46 7.73 -14.39
N SER A 45 -3.66 6.66 -14.29
CA SER A 45 -4.11 5.28 -14.48
C SER A 45 -3.97 4.50 -13.19
N PHE A 46 -5.04 3.82 -12.76
CA PHE A 46 -5.02 2.90 -11.63
C PHE A 46 -5.03 1.46 -12.13
N GLU A 47 -3.84 0.89 -12.32
CA GLU A 47 -3.67 -0.44 -12.92
C GLU A 47 -3.93 -1.56 -11.91
N ALA A 48 -4.14 -2.78 -12.40
CA ALA A 48 -4.44 -3.95 -11.57
C ALA A 48 -3.33 -4.23 -10.52
N SER A 49 -2.08 -3.90 -10.84
CA SER A 49 -0.93 -4.02 -9.93
C SER A 49 -1.05 -3.10 -8.71
N GLU A 50 -1.59 -1.88 -8.89
CA GLU A 50 -1.79 -0.90 -7.82
C GLU A 50 -3.00 -1.27 -6.95
N GLN A 51 -4.08 -1.73 -7.58
CA GLN A 51 -5.22 -2.30 -6.85
C GLN A 51 -4.77 -3.48 -5.97
N TYR A 52 -3.92 -4.36 -6.51
CA TYR A 52 -3.37 -5.48 -5.74
C TYR A 52 -2.51 -4.99 -4.56
N ALA A 53 -1.67 -3.97 -4.75
CA ALA A 53 -0.87 -3.37 -3.68
C ALA A 53 -1.72 -2.74 -2.57
N ILE A 54 -2.80 -2.02 -2.91
CA ILE A 54 -3.74 -1.48 -1.92
C ILE A 54 -4.43 -2.61 -1.16
N ARG A 55 -4.87 -3.67 -1.84
CA ARG A 55 -5.52 -4.82 -1.17
C ARG A 55 -4.57 -5.53 -0.20
N ASP A 56 -3.30 -5.67 -0.57
CA ASP A 56 -2.24 -6.24 0.27
C ASP A 56 -1.99 -5.37 1.53
N ALA A 57 -1.95 -4.04 1.35
CA ALA A 57 -1.86 -3.09 2.47
C ALA A 57 -3.11 -3.11 3.36
N CYS A 58 -4.31 -3.17 2.78
CA CYS A 58 -5.57 -3.29 3.52
C CYS A 58 -5.61 -4.59 4.34
N ALA A 59 -5.15 -5.71 3.77
CA ALA A 59 -5.05 -6.98 4.47
C ALA A 59 -4.06 -6.90 5.65
N ALA A 60 -2.90 -6.28 5.47
CA ALA A 60 -1.91 -6.07 6.53
C ALA A 60 -2.42 -5.14 7.65
N LEU A 61 -3.28 -4.17 7.31
CA LEU A 61 -3.88 -3.22 8.24
C LEU A 61 -5.22 -3.68 8.84
N ASN A 62 -5.73 -4.83 8.40
CA ASN A 62 -7.06 -5.32 8.73
C ASN A 62 -8.18 -4.29 8.43
N LEU A 63 -8.01 -3.55 7.33
CA LEU A 63 -8.95 -2.55 6.80
C LEU A 63 -9.75 -3.13 5.63
N SER A 64 -10.95 -2.60 5.41
CA SER A 64 -11.78 -3.02 4.29
C SER A 64 -11.33 -2.33 2.99
N PRO A 65 -10.91 -3.07 1.95
CA PRO A 65 -10.51 -2.49 0.66
C PRO A 65 -11.66 -1.73 -0.03
N THR A 66 -12.91 -2.10 0.28
CA THR A 66 -14.13 -1.41 -0.15
C THR A 66 -14.21 0.05 0.31
N GLU A 67 -13.54 0.45 1.39
CA GLU A 67 -13.48 1.86 1.83
C GLU A 67 -12.63 2.73 0.89
N PHE A 68 -11.81 2.08 0.05
CA PHE A 68 -10.84 2.70 -0.84
C PHE A 68 -11.21 2.49 -2.32
N GLY A 69 -12.36 1.88 -2.62
CA GLY A 69 -12.83 1.68 -3.99
C GLY A 69 -12.10 0.59 -4.78
N VAL A 70 -11.45 -0.36 -4.08
CA VAL A 70 -10.76 -1.54 -4.63
C VAL A 70 -11.34 -2.86 -4.14
#